data_AF-A0A6A4S0I9-F1
#
_entry.id   AF-A0A6A4S0I9-F1
#
_cell.length_a   1.000
_cell.length_b   1.000
_cell.length_c   1.000
_cell.angle_alpha   90.00
_cell.angle_beta   90.00
_cell.angle_gamma   90.00
#
_symmetry.space_group_name_H-M   'P 1'
#
loop_
_entity.id
_entity.type
_entity.pdbx_description
1 polymer ?
#
loop_
_entity_poly.entity_id
_entity_poly.type
_entity_poly.pdbx_seq_one_letter_code
_entity_poly.pdbx_strand_id
1 'polypeptide(L)'
;MKKMEKMKKMEKIEEVEEEILEEIEKSEKKIEKIDKEVEEEVAEECDTTCSFKFPDDDEETERQDSGKSDGLHRSLRMEREANAALEDDLRRLRRGRAEKDKALRQERREKEALARALEKERAKRDTLRIEFEVTKAGMASLKRSAEAHQLAHAKLQKQTSKMTAELKENGGVIEELRIELRAKCDVIAQGTQSTDELTGELGKLREGHLEKDEEIQSLQFSVGILQRSVAVKDDTISLLQEKDDRFASDLKEEQAKSCRLQRDYEAVVSEQQKNRDELVHLTLENQTLASEDQRLRGELEDSLRASRLAREQQQQRRRDGEARSRLKDGAEKERAQVSRARRKKEKKAPADPEGAMYDMQTLRMENEDIRAKFRAMEAKYDAMFKDGMTHSPGHGGALICKDPEAVAKLQYMVYQFKAQQSEGKTRRALNLERTQRAVSEERASHTAAALERERERANHTHCALERERATCQEVQAELREALIRQIETLEERQHLTTALRSAERGRRSRERGLRAEEREPSADEANESVRRLREEYEYLGRKHLHVQSNYRELLESHNALQGKYQRLSSDRNSVRLSSAELRP
;
A
#
# COMPACT_ATOMS: atom_id res chain seq x y z
N MET A 1 9.18 69.16 -7.40
CA MET A 1 9.39 70.29 -8.32
C MET A 1 8.77 71.61 -7.84
N LYS A 2 7.44 71.72 -7.61
CA LYS A 2 6.81 73.00 -7.17
C LYS A 2 7.40 73.64 -5.90
N LYS A 3 7.86 72.84 -4.92
CA LYS A 3 8.52 73.34 -3.70
C LYS A 3 9.91 73.95 -3.98
N MET A 4 10.63 73.39 -4.95
CA MET A 4 11.96 73.85 -5.38
C MET A 4 11.86 75.16 -6.18
N GLU A 5 10.82 75.28 -7.01
CA GLU A 5 10.51 76.51 -7.75
C GLU A 5 10.06 77.66 -6.83
N LYS A 6 9.39 77.33 -5.71
CA LYS A 6 9.00 78.31 -4.70
C LYS A 6 10.21 78.82 -3.89
N MET A 7 11.19 77.96 -3.57
CA MET A 7 12.44 78.38 -2.92
C MET A 7 13.27 79.31 -3.82
N LYS A 8 13.43 78.98 -5.11
CA LYS A 8 14.14 79.84 -6.07
C LYS A 8 13.50 81.23 -6.25
N LYS A 9 12.19 81.36 -6.04
CA LYS A 9 11.51 82.66 -6.07
C LYS A 9 11.71 83.45 -4.78
N MET A 10 11.86 82.78 -3.64
CA MET A 10 12.15 83.42 -2.36
C MET A 10 13.59 83.95 -2.33
N GLU A 11 14.53 83.14 -2.80
CA GLU A 11 15.95 83.50 -2.89
C GLU A 11 16.18 84.75 -3.77
N LYS A 12 15.44 84.86 -4.88
CA LYS A 12 15.43 86.07 -5.73
C LYS A 12 14.77 87.29 -5.09
N ILE A 13 13.88 87.11 -4.12
CA ILE A 13 13.27 88.22 -3.38
C ILE A 13 14.26 88.72 -2.32
N GLU A 14 14.94 87.81 -1.63
CA GLU A 14 16.03 88.13 -0.69
C GLU A 14 17.14 88.93 -1.38
N GLU A 15 17.57 88.51 -2.58
CA GLU A 15 18.61 89.21 -3.36
C GLU A 15 18.20 90.66 -3.73
N VAL A 16 16.92 90.89 -4.03
CA VAL A 16 16.38 92.23 -4.33
C VAL A 16 16.22 93.07 -3.06
N GLU A 17 15.87 92.45 -1.94
CA GLU A 17 15.78 93.13 -0.64
C GLU A 17 17.17 93.60 -0.16
N GLU A 18 18.22 92.81 -0.36
CA GLU A 18 19.61 93.21 -0.08
C GLU A 18 20.06 94.39 -0.98
N GLU A 19 19.73 94.37 -2.28
CA GLU A 19 20.08 95.46 -3.21
C GLU A 19 19.40 96.79 -2.83
N ILE A 20 18.13 96.73 -2.40
CA ILE A 20 17.40 97.92 -1.91
C ILE A 20 18.01 98.45 -0.61
N LEU A 21 18.42 97.56 0.31
CA LEU A 21 19.05 97.97 1.57
C LEU A 21 20.42 98.63 1.34
N GLU A 22 21.24 98.10 0.41
CA GLU A 22 22.50 98.75 0.01
C GLU A 22 22.26 100.13 -0.61
N GLU A 23 21.19 100.30 -1.40
CA GLU A 23 20.86 101.58 -2.03
C GLU A 23 20.34 102.61 -1.00
N ILE A 24 19.59 102.16 0.02
CA ILE A 24 19.19 102.99 1.17
C ILE A 24 20.42 103.42 1.97
N GLU A 25 21.34 102.52 2.31
CA GLU A 25 22.57 102.86 3.06
C GLU A 25 23.45 103.87 2.27
N LYS A 26 23.50 103.73 0.94
CA LYS A 26 24.19 104.67 0.04
C LYS A 26 23.52 106.04 0.00
N SER A 27 22.19 106.08 0.16
CA SER A 27 21.38 107.30 0.23
C SER A 27 21.54 108.00 1.57
N GLU A 28 21.58 107.25 2.68
CA GLU A 28 21.82 107.77 4.02
C GLU A 28 23.24 108.36 4.15
N LYS A 29 24.27 107.71 3.59
CA LYS A 29 25.64 108.26 3.52
C LYS A 29 25.73 109.56 2.70
N LYS A 30 24.84 109.75 1.72
CA LYS A 30 24.74 111.03 0.97
C LYS A 30 24.05 112.12 1.81
N ILE A 31 23.03 111.77 2.60
CA ILE A 31 22.34 112.71 3.49
C ILE A 31 23.28 113.15 4.62
N GLU A 32 24.03 112.24 5.23
CA GLU A 32 25.02 112.57 6.28
C GLU A 32 26.14 113.48 5.76
N LYS A 33 26.49 113.38 4.47
CA LYS A 33 27.45 114.28 3.82
C LYS A 33 26.87 115.69 3.59
N ILE A 34 25.58 115.79 3.29
CA ILE A 34 24.87 117.07 3.15
C ILE A 34 24.71 117.74 4.52
N ASP A 35 24.42 116.98 5.59
CA ASP A 35 24.30 117.53 6.94
C ASP A 35 25.66 118.03 7.50
N LYS A 36 26.78 117.37 7.17
CA LYS A 36 28.13 117.87 7.50
C LYS A 36 28.54 119.12 6.72
N GLU A 37 28.05 119.31 5.48
CA GLU A 37 28.29 120.53 4.69
C GLU A 37 27.39 121.71 5.13
N VAL A 38 26.28 121.45 5.84
CA VAL A 38 25.36 122.49 6.35
C VAL A 38 25.71 122.94 7.78
N GLU A 39 26.37 122.10 8.59
CA GLU A 39 26.88 122.50 9.92
C GLU A 39 28.18 123.33 9.88
N GLU A 40 28.90 123.40 8.74
CA GLU A 40 30.12 124.23 8.58
C GLU A 40 29.86 125.68 8.12
N GLU A 41 28.62 126.07 7.79
CA GLU A 41 28.28 127.45 7.36
C GLU A 41 27.39 128.24 8.34
N VAL A 42 27.05 127.72 9.53
CA VAL A 42 26.23 128.47 10.51
C VAL A 42 26.73 128.27 11.94
N ALA A 43 27.94 128.77 12.23
CA ALA A 43 28.41 128.99 13.59
C ALA A 43 29.42 130.16 13.66
N GLU A 44 28.91 131.40 13.54
CA GLU A 44 29.55 132.56 14.18
C GLU A 44 28.46 133.63 14.46
N GLU A 45 27.66 133.36 15.49
CA GLU A 45 26.96 134.37 16.29
C GLU A 45 27.91 134.87 17.40
N CYS A 46 27.93 136.20 17.60
CA CYS A 46 27.94 136.95 18.88
C CYS A 46 28.79 136.44 20.07
N ASP A 47 29.56 137.27 20.78
CA ASP A 47 29.07 138.28 21.74
C ASP A 47 30.26 138.91 22.48
N THR A 48 30.14 140.16 22.97
CA THR A 48 30.28 140.50 24.42
C THR A 48 30.19 142.01 24.74
N THR A 49 29.23 142.35 25.61
CA THR A 49 29.25 143.34 26.74
C THR A 49 29.49 144.85 26.46
N CYS A 50 28.81 145.88 27.00
CA CYS A 50 27.92 146.22 28.13
C CYS A 50 28.56 147.26 29.11
N SER A 51 27.79 148.31 29.46
CA SER A 51 27.91 149.26 30.60
C SER A 51 28.78 150.54 30.39
N PHE A 52 28.56 151.74 30.97
CA PHE A 52 27.47 152.43 31.69
C PHE A 52 27.99 153.83 32.19
N LYS A 53 27.20 154.91 31.99
CA LYS A 53 27.08 156.23 32.71
C LYS A 53 28.15 157.38 32.70
N PHE A 54 27.56 158.59 32.53
CA PHE A 54 27.91 160.02 32.81
C PHE A 54 28.46 160.30 34.24
N PRO A 55 28.95 161.52 34.69
CA PRO A 55 28.44 162.90 34.37
C PRO A 55 29.40 164.14 34.40
N ASP A 56 28.88 165.24 33.82
CA ASP A 56 28.80 166.68 34.18
C ASP A 56 29.86 167.51 34.97
N ASP A 57 29.72 168.84 34.79
CA ASP A 57 30.21 170.03 35.53
C ASP A 57 31.62 170.56 35.13
N ASP A 58 31.92 171.86 35.02
CA ASP A 58 31.20 173.14 35.08
C ASP A 58 32.20 174.27 34.70
N GLU A 59 31.70 175.42 34.24
CA GLU A 59 32.07 176.83 34.60
C GLU A 59 33.57 177.29 34.60
N GLU A 60 34.01 178.53 34.38
CA GLU A 60 33.45 179.89 34.26
C GLU A 60 34.63 180.88 33.98
N THR A 61 34.37 182.03 33.32
CA THR A 61 34.94 183.41 33.57
C THR A 61 36.46 183.71 33.35
N GLU A 62 36.99 184.92 33.05
CA GLU A 62 36.66 186.38 33.19
C GLU A 62 37.30 187.18 32.00
N ARG A 63 36.64 188.13 31.29
CA ARG A 63 36.45 189.60 31.50
C ARG A 63 37.69 190.50 31.72
N GLN A 64 37.92 191.48 30.81
CA GLN A 64 38.00 192.93 31.11
C GLN A 64 38.03 193.86 29.85
N ASP A 65 37.12 194.86 29.85
CA ASP A 65 37.05 196.26 29.35
C ASP A 65 37.95 196.79 28.19
N SER A 66 37.51 197.65 27.24
CA SER A 66 36.57 198.81 27.32
C SER A 66 36.03 199.30 25.94
N GLY A 67 34.76 199.77 25.89
CA GLY A 67 34.11 200.76 24.97
C GLY A 67 33.95 200.45 23.46
N LYS A 68 32.81 200.65 22.75
CA LYS A 68 31.50 201.31 22.95
C LYS A 68 30.43 200.75 21.97
N SER A 69 29.15 200.77 22.42
CA SER A 69 27.85 200.93 21.69
C SER A 69 27.00 199.71 21.29
N ASP A 70 25.76 199.71 21.81
CA ASP A 70 24.78 198.63 21.89
C ASP A 70 23.77 198.55 20.71
N GLY A 71 23.49 197.34 20.21
CA GLY A 71 22.37 197.08 19.28
C GLY A 71 22.18 195.62 18.81
N LEU A 72 23.25 194.82 18.69
CA LEU A 72 23.24 193.49 18.05
C LEU A 72 22.86 192.30 18.95
N HIS A 73 22.71 192.49 20.26
CA HIS A 73 22.65 191.38 21.21
C HIS A 73 21.27 190.70 21.38
N ARG A 74 20.17 191.31 20.90
CA ARG A 74 18.82 190.74 21.09
C ARG A 74 18.39 189.72 20.03
N SER A 75 18.83 189.85 18.78
CA SER A 75 18.39 188.97 17.70
C SER A 75 19.02 187.56 17.75
N LEU A 76 20.26 187.44 18.24
CA LEU A 76 20.98 186.17 18.29
C LEU A 76 20.41 185.16 19.30
N ARG A 77 19.68 185.64 20.33
CA ARG A 77 19.12 184.79 21.39
C ARG A 77 17.88 184.03 20.92
N MET A 78 16.99 184.71 20.19
CA MET A 78 15.74 184.12 19.65
C MET A 78 16.03 183.01 18.63
N GLU A 79 17.07 183.16 17.82
CA GLU A 79 17.46 182.19 16.80
C GLU A 79 17.99 180.88 17.40
N ARG A 80 18.73 180.97 18.52
CA ARG A 80 19.22 179.78 19.24
C ARG A 80 18.09 178.95 19.84
N GLU A 81 17.07 179.60 20.39
CA GLU A 81 15.90 178.92 20.98
C GLU A 81 15.04 178.24 19.90
N ALA A 82 14.84 178.87 18.74
CA ALA A 82 14.12 178.28 17.62
C ALA A 82 14.84 177.05 17.03
N ASN A 83 16.17 177.08 16.93
CA ASN A 83 16.95 175.95 16.45
C ASN A 83 16.92 174.75 17.42
N ALA A 84 16.94 175.00 18.73
CA ALA A 84 16.82 173.93 19.73
C ALA A 84 15.46 173.20 19.66
N ALA A 85 14.37 173.94 19.45
CA ALA A 85 13.03 173.35 19.30
C ALA A 85 12.92 172.46 18.05
N LEU A 86 13.47 172.92 16.92
CA LEU A 86 13.48 172.16 15.65
C LEU A 86 14.31 170.87 15.75
N GLU A 87 15.46 170.90 16.43
CA GLU A 87 16.25 169.69 16.69
C GLU A 87 15.48 168.68 17.54
N ASP A 88 14.72 169.15 18.52
CA ASP A 88 13.99 168.27 19.42
C ASP A 88 12.78 167.60 18.72
N ASP A 89 12.10 168.31 17.83
CA ASP A 89 11.06 167.75 16.96
C ASP A 89 11.61 166.74 15.95
N LEU A 90 12.78 167.00 15.36
CA LEU A 90 13.46 166.03 14.50
C LEU A 90 13.87 164.78 15.29
N ARG A 91 14.30 164.92 16.55
CA ARG A 91 14.58 163.78 17.44
C ARG A 91 13.31 163.00 17.76
N ARG A 92 12.16 163.65 17.96
CA ARG A 92 10.86 162.97 18.18
C ARG A 92 10.38 162.23 16.94
N LEU A 93 10.46 162.86 15.76
CA LEU A 93 10.11 162.21 14.49
C LEU A 93 11.02 161.02 14.18
N ARG A 94 12.33 161.13 14.44
CA ARG A 94 13.27 160.00 14.30
C ARG A 94 12.94 158.86 15.25
N ARG A 95 12.59 159.16 16.51
CA ARG A 95 12.13 158.15 17.49
C ARG A 95 10.83 157.47 17.04
N GLY A 96 9.82 158.24 16.64
CA GLY A 96 8.54 157.69 16.16
C GLY A 96 8.67 156.88 14.86
N ARG A 97 9.57 157.27 13.94
CA ARG A 97 9.85 156.51 12.72
C ARG A 97 10.57 155.19 13.03
N ALA A 98 11.54 155.22 13.95
CA ALA A 98 12.23 154.02 14.41
C ALA A 98 11.30 153.04 15.14
N GLU A 99 10.35 153.55 15.93
CA GLU A 99 9.32 152.73 16.59
C GLU A 99 8.36 152.11 15.58
N LYS A 100 7.89 152.88 14.58
CA LYS A 100 7.04 152.35 13.50
C LYS A 100 7.76 151.28 12.67
N ASP A 101 9.03 151.48 12.36
CA ASP A 101 9.83 150.49 11.62
C ASP A 101 10.08 149.23 12.46
N LYS A 102 10.26 149.35 13.78
CA LYS A 102 10.30 148.20 14.69
C LYS A 102 8.98 147.43 14.70
N ALA A 103 7.84 148.11 14.79
CA ALA A 103 6.51 147.47 14.77
C ALA A 103 6.24 146.73 13.44
N LEU A 104 6.58 147.34 12.30
CA LEU A 104 6.42 146.70 10.99
C LEU A 104 7.33 145.48 10.81
N ARG A 105 8.56 145.52 11.36
CA ARG A 105 9.45 144.36 11.37
C ARG A 105 8.90 143.23 12.24
N GLN A 106 8.32 143.58 13.39
CA GLN A 106 7.66 142.61 14.29
C GLN A 106 6.47 141.95 13.58
N GLU A 107 5.59 142.75 12.96
CA GLU A 107 4.40 142.25 12.26
C GLU A 107 4.77 141.33 11.07
N ARG A 108 5.82 141.67 10.31
CA ARG A 108 6.32 140.81 9.23
C ARG A 108 6.86 139.48 9.77
N ARG A 109 7.62 139.50 10.86
CA ARG A 109 8.12 138.29 11.53
C ARG A 109 6.99 137.40 12.01
N GLU A 110 5.94 137.97 12.60
CA GLU A 110 4.77 137.23 13.05
C GLU A 110 3.96 136.64 11.87
N LYS A 111 3.77 137.40 10.79
CA LYS A 111 3.11 136.91 9.57
C LYS A 111 3.89 135.79 8.89
N GLU A 112 5.21 135.91 8.80
CA GLU A 112 6.08 134.84 8.28
C GLU A 112 6.06 133.60 9.18
N ALA A 113 6.07 133.77 10.51
CA ALA A 113 5.96 132.68 11.46
C ALA A 113 4.63 131.92 11.34
N LEU A 114 3.51 132.66 11.21
CA LEU A 114 2.19 132.06 11.00
C LEU A 114 2.07 131.37 9.64
N ALA A 115 2.63 131.94 8.57
CA ALA A 115 2.67 131.30 7.26
C ALA A 115 3.44 129.97 7.31
N ARG A 116 4.62 129.95 7.95
CA ARG A 116 5.41 128.72 8.16
C ARG A 116 4.66 127.69 9.01
N ALA A 117 3.95 128.12 10.05
CA ALA A 117 3.16 127.22 10.89
C ALA A 117 1.99 126.60 10.10
N LEU A 118 1.31 127.40 9.27
CA LEU A 118 0.19 126.95 8.45
C LEU A 118 0.64 126.01 7.32
N GLU A 119 1.81 126.24 6.71
CA GLU A 119 2.41 125.29 5.77
C GLU A 119 2.80 123.97 6.46
N LYS A 120 3.38 124.02 7.66
CA LYS A 120 3.67 122.80 8.44
C LYS A 120 2.41 121.99 8.75
N GLU A 121 1.31 122.64 9.14
CA GLU A 121 0.04 121.93 9.40
C GLU A 121 -0.61 121.39 8.12
N ARG A 122 -0.51 122.10 6.98
CA ARG A 122 -0.94 121.57 5.68
C ARG A 122 -0.13 120.34 5.30
N ALA A 123 1.19 120.38 5.45
CA ALA A 123 2.06 119.23 5.18
C ALA A 123 1.68 118.03 6.05
N LYS A 124 1.52 118.22 7.37
CA LYS A 124 1.07 117.14 8.28
C LYS A 124 -0.27 116.54 7.87
N ARG A 125 -1.25 117.37 7.50
CA ARG A 125 -2.56 116.91 7.05
C ARG A 125 -2.45 116.08 5.77
N ASP A 126 -1.62 116.50 4.83
CA ASP A 126 -1.42 115.77 3.58
C ASP A 126 -0.67 114.44 3.83
N THR A 127 0.30 114.41 4.74
CA THR A 127 0.94 113.16 5.22
C THR A 127 -0.08 112.21 5.83
N LEU A 128 -0.90 112.67 6.78
CA LEU A 128 -1.96 111.85 7.41
C LEU A 128 -2.98 111.34 6.39
N ARG A 129 -3.29 112.13 5.37
CA ARG A 129 -4.19 111.70 4.29
C ARG A 129 -3.59 110.56 3.47
N ILE A 130 -2.29 110.63 3.17
CA ILE A 130 -1.57 109.55 2.48
C ILE A 130 -1.56 108.28 3.34
N GLU A 131 -1.22 108.39 4.63
CA GLU A 131 -1.23 107.27 5.57
C GLU A 131 -2.62 106.62 5.69
N PHE A 132 -3.68 107.43 5.72
CA PHE A 132 -5.06 106.93 5.73
C PHE A 132 -5.41 106.15 4.46
N GLU A 133 -5.04 106.65 3.28
CA GLU A 133 -5.29 105.92 2.03
C GLU A 133 -4.42 104.64 1.92
N VAL A 134 -3.17 104.66 2.41
CA VAL A 134 -2.30 103.48 2.47
C VAL A 134 -2.87 102.41 3.41
N THR A 135 -3.30 102.79 4.62
CA THR A 135 -3.91 101.85 5.58
C THR A 135 -5.23 101.29 5.07
N LYS A 136 -6.06 102.12 4.42
CA LYS A 136 -7.29 101.67 3.75
C LYS A 136 -7.02 100.69 2.61
N ALA A 137 -6.01 100.94 1.78
CA ALA A 137 -5.57 100.01 0.74
C ALA A 137 -5.04 98.71 1.35
N GLY A 138 -4.28 98.79 2.45
CA GLY A 138 -3.81 97.65 3.23
C GLY A 138 -4.96 96.78 3.76
N MET A 139 -5.99 97.39 4.36
CA MET A 139 -7.19 96.68 4.83
C MET A 139 -7.94 96.00 3.68
N ALA A 140 -8.08 96.67 2.53
CA ALA A 140 -8.73 96.08 1.36
C ALA A 140 -7.94 94.90 0.77
N SER A 141 -6.60 94.92 0.85
CA SER A 141 -5.74 93.80 0.47
C SER A 141 -5.89 92.63 1.44
N LEU A 142 -5.83 92.90 2.76
CA LEU A 142 -6.03 91.89 3.80
C LEU A 142 -7.40 91.21 3.70
N LYS A 143 -8.46 91.99 3.45
CA LYS A 143 -9.81 91.44 3.27
C LYS A 143 -9.88 90.51 2.05
N ARG A 144 -9.33 90.92 0.91
CA ARG A 144 -9.24 90.07 -0.30
C ARG A 144 -8.42 88.79 -0.04
N SER A 145 -7.33 88.90 0.71
CA SER A 145 -6.52 87.75 1.12
C SER A 145 -7.30 86.80 2.03
N ALA A 146 -8.02 87.31 3.03
CA ALA A 146 -8.84 86.51 3.94
C ALA A 146 -9.95 85.76 3.19
N GLU A 147 -10.64 86.42 2.26
CA GLU A 147 -11.66 85.80 1.39
C GLU A 147 -11.05 84.72 0.48
N ALA A 148 -9.87 84.98 -0.10
CA ALA A 148 -9.15 83.99 -0.89
C ALA A 148 -8.73 82.77 -0.06
N HIS A 149 -8.26 82.98 1.18
CA HIS A 149 -7.94 81.90 2.11
C HIS A 149 -9.16 81.08 2.50
N GLN A 150 -10.30 81.71 2.78
CA GLN A 150 -11.55 81.01 3.08
C GLN A 150 -12.02 80.15 1.90
N LEU A 151 -11.98 80.69 0.68
CA LEU A 151 -12.33 79.94 -0.53
C LEU A 151 -11.38 78.77 -0.77
N ALA A 152 -10.08 78.96 -0.56
CA ALA A 152 -9.07 77.91 -0.68
C ALA A 152 -9.29 76.80 0.38
N HIS A 153 -9.59 77.19 1.62
CA HIS A 153 -9.91 76.25 2.70
C HIS A 153 -11.16 75.43 2.37
N ALA A 154 -12.24 76.07 1.91
CA ALA A 154 -13.47 75.36 1.50
C ALA A 154 -13.23 74.38 0.35
N LYS A 155 -12.40 74.75 -0.64
CA LYS A 155 -12.00 73.85 -1.73
C LYS A 155 -11.21 72.64 -1.21
N LEU A 156 -10.23 72.87 -0.34
CA LEU A 156 -9.44 71.79 0.27
C LEU A 156 -10.31 70.88 1.13
N GLN A 157 -11.25 71.42 1.90
CA GLN A 157 -12.21 70.67 2.71
C GLN A 157 -13.12 69.79 1.84
N LYS A 158 -13.61 70.31 0.71
CA LYS A 158 -14.37 69.53 -0.28
C LYS A 158 -13.52 68.41 -0.89
N GLN A 159 -12.24 68.67 -1.15
CA GLN A 159 -11.33 67.66 -1.69
C GLN A 159 -11.00 66.57 -0.65
N THR A 160 -10.80 66.92 0.63
CA THR A 160 -10.55 65.94 1.70
C THR A 160 -11.77 65.08 1.98
N SER A 161 -12.98 65.65 1.98
CA SER A 161 -14.22 64.86 2.09
C SER A 161 -14.41 63.90 0.91
N LYS A 162 -14.06 64.32 -0.32
CA LYS A 162 -14.05 63.42 -1.48
C LYS A 162 -13.05 62.27 -1.34
N MET A 163 -11.79 62.56 -1.02
CA MET A 163 -10.76 61.53 -0.85
C MET A 163 -11.08 60.56 0.31
N THR A 164 -11.68 61.05 1.40
CA THR A 164 -12.08 60.19 2.52
C THR A 164 -13.24 59.27 2.16
N ALA A 165 -14.17 59.69 1.30
CA ALA A 165 -15.20 58.81 0.76
C ALA A 165 -14.60 57.73 -0.16
N GLU A 166 -13.70 58.10 -1.07
CA GLU A 166 -12.99 57.16 -1.95
C GLU A 166 -12.16 56.13 -1.15
N LEU A 167 -11.50 56.55 -0.07
CA LEU A 167 -10.76 55.64 0.82
C LEU A 167 -11.68 54.64 1.53
N LYS A 168 -12.90 55.06 1.93
CA LYS A 168 -13.87 54.14 2.54
C LYS A 168 -14.39 53.12 1.52
N GLU A 169 -14.67 53.55 0.30
CA GLU A 169 -15.10 52.68 -0.80
C GLU A 169 -14.01 51.65 -1.14
N ASN A 170 -12.77 52.11 -1.31
CA ASN A 170 -11.62 51.22 -1.54
C ASN A 170 -11.41 50.23 -0.38
N GLY A 171 -11.65 50.66 0.86
CA GLY A 171 -11.62 49.78 2.02
C GLY A 171 -12.66 48.65 1.94
N GLY A 172 -13.86 48.94 1.44
CA GLY A 172 -14.90 47.93 1.19
C GLY A 172 -14.50 46.92 0.12
N VAL A 173 -13.97 47.39 -1.02
CA VAL A 173 -13.50 46.52 -2.11
C VAL A 173 -12.35 45.61 -1.65
N ILE A 174 -11.41 46.13 -0.86
CA ILE A 174 -10.32 45.32 -0.30
C ILE A 174 -10.87 44.19 0.58
N GLU A 175 -11.88 44.47 1.38
CA GLU A 175 -12.47 43.46 2.26
C GLU A 175 -13.27 42.40 1.49
N GLU A 176 -14.00 42.79 0.45
CA GLU A 176 -14.64 41.84 -0.48
C GLU A 176 -13.63 40.92 -1.16
N LEU A 177 -12.53 41.49 -1.67
CA LEU A 177 -11.45 40.71 -2.30
C LEU A 177 -10.79 39.75 -1.30
N ARG A 178 -10.65 40.14 -0.02
CA ARG A 178 -10.13 39.24 1.03
C ARG A 178 -11.07 38.07 1.31
N ILE A 179 -12.38 38.33 1.35
CA ILE A 179 -13.38 37.28 1.54
C ILE A 179 -13.35 36.31 0.35
N GLU A 180 -13.33 36.83 -0.88
CA GLU A 180 -13.27 36.01 -2.09
C GLU A 180 -11.98 35.18 -2.15
N LEU A 181 -10.83 35.78 -1.82
CA LEU A 181 -9.54 35.08 -1.80
C LEU A 181 -9.55 33.95 -0.76
N ARG A 182 -10.11 34.19 0.42
CA ARG A 182 -10.24 33.17 1.47
C ARG A 182 -11.13 32.01 0.99
N ALA A 183 -12.29 32.30 0.41
CA ALA A 183 -13.18 31.29 -0.13
C ALA A 183 -12.49 30.44 -1.23
N LYS A 184 -11.71 31.07 -2.10
CA LYS A 184 -10.90 30.36 -3.11
C LYS A 184 -9.83 29.48 -2.48
N CYS A 185 -9.13 29.96 -1.45
CA CYS A 185 -8.15 29.14 -0.72
C CYS A 185 -8.80 27.92 -0.05
N ASP A 186 -9.99 28.07 0.54
CA ASP A 186 -10.73 26.96 1.15
C ASP A 186 -11.13 25.89 0.10
N VAL A 187 -11.58 26.32 -1.09
CA VAL A 187 -11.87 25.42 -2.21
C VAL A 187 -10.62 24.69 -2.69
N ILE A 188 -9.48 25.39 -2.80
CA ILE A 188 -8.20 24.76 -3.16
C ILE A 188 -7.79 23.74 -2.11
N ALA A 189 -7.93 24.06 -0.82
CA ALA A 189 -7.59 23.15 0.27
C ALA A 189 -8.46 21.88 0.26
N GLN A 190 -9.76 22.02 0.02
CA GLN A 190 -10.67 20.88 -0.15
C GLN A 190 -10.30 20.04 -1.38
N GLY A 191 -9.96 20.71 -2.50
CA GLY A 191 -9.46 20.05 -3.69
C GLY A 191 -8.21 19.23 -3.43
N THR A 192 -7.23 19.78 -2.71
CA THR A 192 -5.99 19.06 -2.34
C THR A 192 -6.25 17.86 -1.44
N GLN A 193 -7.15 17.99 -0.45
CA GLN A 193 -7.53 16.86 0.41
C GLN A 193 -8.19 15.73 -0.40
N SER A 194 -9.08 16.09 -1.32
CA SER A 194 -9.76 15.12 -2.19
C SER A 194 -8.77 14.42 -3.14
N THR A 195 -7.78 15.13 -3.67
CA THR A 195 -6.73 14.53 -4.48
C THR A 195 -5.86 13.59 -3.66
N ASP A 196 -5.50 13.95 -2.43
CA ASP A 196 -4.68 13.09 -1.56
C ASP A 196 -5.42 11.79 -1.20
N GLU A 197 -6.72 11.87 -0.88
CA GLU A 197 -7.58 10.70 -0.65
C GLU A 197 -7.64 9.77 -1.86
N LEU A 198 -7.91 10.31 -3.05
CA LEU A 198 -7.93 9.55 -4.30
C LEU A 198 -6.56 8.94 -4.63
N THR A 199 -5.48 9.66 -4.34
CA THR A 199 -4.12 9.16 -4.55
C THR A 199 -3.82 8.00 -3.60
N GLY A 200 -4.29 8.08 -2.35
CA GLY A 200 -4.22 6.98 -1.38
C GLY A 200 -5.03 5.75 -1.80
N GLU A 201 -6.25 5.92 -2.30
CA GLU A 201 -7.07 4.81 -2.84
C GLU A 201 -6.44 4.17 -4.08
N LEU A 202 -5.90 4.97 -5.00
CA LEU A 202 -5.15 4.47 -6.16
C LEU A 202 -3.89 3.70 -5.75
N GLY A 203 -3.21 4.12 -4.67
CA GLY A 203 -2.09 3.40 -4.09
C GLY A 203 -2.49 2.00 -3.61
N LYS A 204 -3.54 1.91 -2.78
CA LYS A 204 -4.08 0.63 -2.29
C LYS A 204 -4.54 -0.28 -3.42
N LEU A 205 -5.18 0.28 -4.44
CA LEU A 205 -5.61 -0.49 -5.62
C LEU A 205 -4.41 -1.05 -6.39
N ARG A 206 -3.33 -0.27 -6.56
CA ARG A 206 -2.09 -0.72 -7.20
C ARG A 206 -1.40 -1.83 -6.42
N GLU A 207 -1.32 -1.72 -5.09
CA GLU A 207 -0.79 -2.78 -4.23
C GLU A 207 -1.60 -4.07 -4.38
N GLY A 208 -2.93 -3.98 -4.31
CA GLY A 208 -3.80 -5.15 -4.52
C GLY A 208 -3.74 -5.74 -5.93
N HIS A 209 -3.34 -4.97 -6.95
CA HIS A 209 -3.05 -5.50 -8.28
C HIS A 209 -1.70 -6.24 -8.33
N LEU A 210 -0.66 -5.72 -7.68
CA LEU A 210 0.64 -6.37 -7.58
C LEU A 210 0.54 -7.73 -6.87
N GLU A 211 -0.19 -7.81 -5.76
CA GLU A 211 -0.43 -9.08 -5.04
C GLU A 211 -1.12 -10.13 -5.95
N LYS A 212 -2.11 -9.70 -6.74
CA LYS A 212 -2.79 -10.59 -7.69
C LYS A 212 -1.87 -11.03 -8.83
N ASP A 213 -0.98 -10.15 -9.30
CA ASP A 213 -0.01 -10.50 -10.33
C ASP A 213 1.00 -11.54 -9.82
N GLU A 214 1.43 -11.45 -8.55
CA GLU A 214 2.25 -12.47 -7.89
C GLU A 214 1.52 -13.81 -7.77
N GLU A 215 0.22 -13.80 -7.40
CA GLU A 215 -0.61 -15.00 -7.36
C GLU A 215 -0.75 -15.64 -8.75
N ILE A 216 -0.99 -14.83 -9.78
CA ILE A 216 -1.06 -15.29 -11.18
C ILE A 216 0.27 -15.93 -11.60
N GLN A 217 1.42 -15.34 -11.27
CA GLN A 217 2.73 -15.92 -11.59
C GLN A 217 2.95 -17.25 -10.87
N SER A 218 2.57 -17.35 -9.60
CA SER A 218 2.63 -18.61 -8.82
C SER A 218 1.75 -19.71 -9.42
N LEU A 219 0.53 -19.37 -9.83
CA LEU A 219 -0.39 -20.28 -10.51
C LEU A 219 0.16 -20.71 -11.88
N GLN A 220 0.71 -19.80 -12.67
CA GLN A 220 1.35 -20.12 -13.95
C GLN A 220 2.51 -21.09 -13.79
N PHE A 221 3.35 -20.90 -12.76
CA PHE A 221 4.43 -21.82 -12.44
C PHE A 221 3.90 -23.22 -12.09
N SER A 222 2.85 -23.29 -11.27
CA SER A 222 2.18 -24.54 -10.88
C SER A 222 1.58 -25.27 -12.09
N VAL A 223 0.91 -24.53 -12.97
CA VAL A 223 0.38 -25.06 -14.25
C VAL A 223 1.51 -25.61 -15.12
N GLY A 224 2.65 -24.91 -15.21
CA GLY A 224 3.82 -25.39 -15.94
C GLY A 224 4.45 -26.67 -15.37
N ILE A 225 4.37 -26.90 -14.05
CA ILE A 225 4.75 -28.18 -13.43
C ILE A 225 3.77 -29.28 -13.83
N LEU A 226 2.47 -29.02 -13.74
CA LEU A 226 1.43 -29.99 -14.09
C LEU A 226 1.50 -30.39 -15.57
N GLN A 227 1.72 -29.44 -16.47
CA GLN A 227 1.89 -29.72 -17.90
C GLN A 227 3.08 -30.65 -18.17
N ARG A 228 4.22 -30.42 -17.51
CA ARG A 228 5.38 -31.32 -17.59
C ARG A 228 5.07 -32.71 -17.05
N SER A 229 4.31 -32.80 -15.96
CA SER A 229 3.88 -34.09 -15.40
C SER A 229 2.94 -34.84 -16.35
N VAL A 230 2.01 -34.13 -17.01
CA VAL A 230 1.11 -34.72 -18.01
C VAL A 230 1.91 -35.26 -19.19
N ALA A 231 2.84 -34.47 -19.74
CA ALA A 231 3.70 -34.92 -20.86
C ALA A 231 4.47 -36.21 -20.52
N VAL A 232 5.08 -36.30 -19.34
CA VAL A 232 5.78 -37.52 -18.89
C VAL A 232 4.82 -38.72 -18.77
N LYS A 233 3.58 -38.49 -18.32
CA LYS A 233 2.57 -39.55 -18.25
C LYS A 233 2.12 -39.98 -19.65
N ASP A 234 1.96 -39.06 -20.60
CA ASP A 234 1.62 -39.37 -21.98
C ASP A 234 2.71 -40.22 -22.67
N ASP A 235 3.99 -39.90 -22.43
CA ASP A 235 5.13 -40.72 -22.88
C ASP A 235 5.08 -42.13 -22.28
N THR A 236 4.75 -42.22 -20.99
CA THR A 236 4.62 -43.51 -20.28
C THR A 236 3.45 -44.32 -20.81
N ILE A 237 2.31 -43.69 -21.08
CA ILE A 237 1.14 -44.33 -21.68
C ILE A 237 1.49 -44.85 -23.07
N SER A 238 2.20 -44.07 -23.89
CA SER A 238 2.64 -44.48 -25.22
C SER A 238 3.56 -45.72 -25.15
N LEU A 239 4.49 -45.76 -24.19
CA LEU A 239 5.36 -46.91 -23.96
C LEU A 239 4.58 -48.15 -23.49
N LEU A 240 3.57 -47.98 -22.63
CA LEU A 240 2.72 -49.08 -22.18
C LEU A 240 1.87 -49.64 -23.33
N GLN A 241 1.29 -48.76 -24.16
CA GLN A 241 0.55 -49.16 -25.36
C GLN A 241 1.43 -49.98 -26.32
N GLU A 242 2.67 -49.54 -26.57
CA GLU A 242 3.61 -50.29 -27.40
C GLU A 242 3.91 -51.68 -26.82
N LYS A 243 4.03 -51.81 -25.50
CA LYS A 243 4.23 -53.10 -24.84
C LYS A 243 3.00 -53.99 -24.93
N ASP A 244 1.81 -53.44 -24.75
CA ASP A 244 0.56 -54.19 -24.87
C ASP A 244 0.38 -54.73 -26.29
N ASP A 245 0.70 -53.93 -27.31
CA ASP A 245 0.69 -54.37 -28.71
C ASP A 245 1.68 -55.51 -28.98
N ARG A 246 2.90 -55.40 -28.41
CA ARG A 246 3.90 -56.49 -28.48
C ARG A 246 3.39 -57.77 -27.83
N PHE A 247 2.85 -57.69 -26.61
CA PHE A 247 2.30 -58.86 -25.92
C PHE A 247 1.10 -59.47 -26.66
N ALA A 248 0.24 -58.64 -27.25
CA ALA A 248 -0.85 -59.12 -28.09
C ALA A 248 -0.35 -59.87 -29.33
N SER A 249 0.75 -59.42 -29.93
CA SER A 249 1.42 -60.11 -31.04
C SER A 249 2.02 -61.45 -30.60
N ASP A 250 2.79 -61.46 -29.51
CA ASP A 250 3.43 -62.66 -28.96
C ASP A 250 2.39 -63.72 -28.59
N LEU A 251 1.28 -63.31 -27.96
CA LEU A 251 0.18 -64.22 -27.62
C LEU A 251 -0.46 -64.85 -28.86
N LYS A 252 -0.66 -64.08 -29.94
CA LYS A 252 -1.17 -64.62 -31.21
C LYS A 252 -0.19 -65.62 -31.82
N GLU A 253 1.11 -65.35 -31.75
CA GLU A 253 2.14 -66.26 -32.22
C GLU A 253 2.14 -67.59 -31.43
N GLU A 254 2.09 -67.51 -30.10
CA GLU A 254 2.03 -68.70 -29.23
C GLU A 254 0.72 -69.49 -29.42
N GLN A 255 -0.41 -68.82 -29.60
CA GLN A 255 -1.67 -69.49 -29.98
C GLN A 255 -1.54 -70.21 -31.32
N ALA A 256 -0.88 -69.61 -32.32
CA ALA A 256 -0.64 -70.25 -33.60
C ALA A 256 0.28 -71.49 -33.46
N LYS A 257 1.32 -71.43 -32.62
CA LYS A 257 2.18 -72.58 -32.30
C LYS A 257 1.40 -73.69 -31.61
N SER A 258 0.57 -73.35 -30.62
CA SER A 258 -0.28 -74.31 -29.91
C SER A 258 -1.25 -75.02 -30.87
N CYS A 259 -1.89 -74.28 -31.77
CA CYS A 259 -2.77 -74.85 -32.79
C CYS A 259 -2.04 -75.80 -33.75
N ARG A 260 -0.78 -75.48 -34.13
CA ARG A 260 0.05 -76.38 -34.95
C ARG A 260 0.37 -77.67 -34.20
N LEU A 261 0.84 -77.55 -32.96
CA LEU A 261 1.20 -78.69 -32.13
C LEU A 261 0.00 -79.61 -31.86
N GLN A 262 -1.19 -79.04 -31.64
CA GLN A 262 -2.42 -79.81 -31.49
C GLN A 262 -2.72 -80.63 -32.76
N ARG A 263 -2.63 -80.03 -33.95
CA ARG A 263 -2.84 -80.75 -35.22
C ARG A 263 -1.81 -81.86 -35.42
N ASP A 264 -0.54 -81.59 -35.12
CA ASP A 264 0.53 -82.58 -35.23
C ASP A 264 0.27 -83.75 -34.28
N TYR A 265 -0.16 -83.47 -33.04
CA TYR A 265 -0.54 -84.49 -32.07
C TYR A 265 -1.74 -85.32 -32.54
N GLU A 266 -2.81 -84.68 -33.02
CA GLU A 266 -3.99 -85.36 -33.58
C GLU A 266 -3.63 -86.24 -34.79
N ALA A 267 -2.70 -85.79 -35.64
CA ALA A 267 -2.19 -86.57 -36.77
C ALA A 267 -1.42 -87.81 -36.29
N VAL A 268 -0.54 -87.67 -35.30
CA VAL A 268 0.20 -88.80 -34.71
C VAL A 268 -0.75 -89.81 -34.06
N VAL A 269 -1.76 -89.35 -33.32
CA VAL A 269 -2.76 -90.23 -32.70
C VAL A 269 -3.58 -90.97 -33.76
N SER A 270 -4.00 -90.28 -34.83
CA SER A 270 -4.73 -90.89 -35.95
C SER A 270 -3.90 -91.96 -36.66
N GLU A 271 -2.61 -91.68 -36.88
CA GLU A 271 -1.69 -92.64 -37.49
C GLU A 271 -1.41 -93.84 -36.58
N GLN A 272 -1.25 -93.61 -35.27
CA GLN A 272 -1.14 -94.69 -34.29
C GLN A 272 -2.39 -95.58 -34.27
N GLN A 273 -3.59 -94.99 -34.39
CA GLN A 273 -4.84 -95.74 -34.46
C GLN A 273 -4.90 -96.61 -35.72
N LYS A 274 -4.54 -96.09 -36.89
CA LYS A 274 -4.44 -96.89 -38.13
C LYS A 274 -3.47 -98.05 -37.98
N ASN A 275 -2.26 -97.78 -37.48
CA ASN A 275 -1.26 -98.82 -37.25
C ASN A 275 -1.75 -99.90 -36.27
N ARG A 276 -2.51 -99.50 -35.24
CA ARG A 276 -3.16 -100.43 -34.32
C ARG A 276 -4.22 -101.28 -35.03
N ASP A 277 -5.06 -100.67 -35.84
CA ASP A 277 -6.13 -101.37 -36.57
C ASP A 277 -5.54 -102.35 -37.61
N GLU A 278 -4.47 -101.95 -38.31
CA GLU A 278 -3.68 -102.83 -39.19
C GLU A 278 -3.06 -104.00 -38.43
N LEU A 279 -2.48 -103.74 -37.26
CA LEU A 279 -1.91 -104.80 -36.42
C LEU A 279 -2.99 -105.81 -35.96
N VAL A 280 -4.19 -105.32 -35.59
CA VAL A 280 -5.33 -106.18 -35.25
C VAL A 280 -5.76 -107.01 -36.46
N HIS A 281 -5.86 -106.41 -37.64
CA HIS A 281 -6.17 -107.13 -38.89
C HIS A 281 -5.15 -108.22 -39.18
N LEU A 282 -3.84 -107.89 -39.18
CA LEU A 282 -2.75 -108.86 -39.41
C LEU A 282 -2.73 -109.97 -38.33
N THR A 283 -3.11 -109.66 -37.10
CA THR A 283 -3.21 -110.67 -36.04
C THR A 283 -4.34 -111.65 -36.33
N LEU A 284 -5.52 -111.16 -36.73
CA LEU A 284 -6.64 -112.01 -37.13
C LEU A 284 -6.32 -112.85 -38.36
N GLU A 285 -5.69 -112.26 -39.37
CA GLU A 285 -5.24 -112.96 -40.58
C GLU A 285 -4.24 -114.08 -40.24
N ASN A 286 -3.25 -113.80 -39.40
CA ASN A 286 -2.31 -114.83 -38.91
C ASN A 286 -3.02 -115.94 -38.11
N GLN A 287 -4.04 -115.61 -37.30
CA GLN A 287 -4.85 -116.62 -36.60
C GLN A 287 -5.64 -117.50 -37.58
N THR A 288 -6.21 -116.91 -38.64
CA THR A 288 -6.90 -117.68 -39.70
C THR A 288 -5.95 -118.58 -40.46
N LEU A 289 -4.78 -118.07 -40.86
CA LEU A 289 -3.74 -118.84 -41.54
C LEU A 289 -3.19 -119.95 -40.66
N ALA A 290 -3.00 -119.71 -39.36
CA ALA A 290 -2.57 -120.75 -38.41
C ALA A 290 -3.63 -121.85 -38.25
N SER A 291 -4.91 -121.49 -38.23
CA SER A 291 -6.01 -122.46 -38.18
C SER A 291 -6.07 -123.29 -39.47
N GLU A 292 -5.82 -122.66 -40.62
CA GLU A 292 -5.73 -123.35 -41.91
C GLU A 292 -4.50 -124.26 -42.01
N ASP A 293 -3.32 -123.82 -41.54
CA ASP A 293 -2.11 -124.64 -41.49
C ASP A 293 -2.33 -125.87 -40.58
N GLN A 294 -3.01 -125.72 -39.44
CA GLN A 294 -3.40 -126.84 -38.59
C GLN A 294 -4.36 -127.81 -39.30
N ARG A 295 -5.36 -127.29 -40.02
CA ARG A 295 -6.30 -128.11 -40.81
C ARG A 295 -5.55 -128.91 -41.87
N LEU A 296 -4.70 -128.25 -42.66
CA LEU A 296 -3.92 -128.86 -43.73
C LEU A 296 -2.93 -129.90 -43.19
N ARG A 297 -2.29 -129.65 -42.05
CA ARG A 297 -1.45 -130.64 -41.35
C ARG A 297 -2.26 -131.87 -40.94
N GLY A 298 -3.46 -131.67 -40.38
CA GLY A 298 -4.37 -132.76 -40.05
C GLY A 298 -4.75 -133.60 -41.27
N GLU A 299 -5.12 -132.96 -42.37
CA GLU A 299 -5.43 -133.62 -43.66
C GLU A 299 -4.23 -134.39 -44.23
N LEU A 300 -3.03 -133.81 -44.13
CA LEU A 300 -1.79 -134.47 -44.54
C LEU A 300 -1.48 -135.70 -43.69
N GLU A 301 -1.62 -135.61 -42.36
CA GLU A 301 -1.45 -136.73 -41.44
C GLU A 301 -2.45 -137.86 -41.71
N ASP A 302 -3.72 -137.53 -41.96
CA ASP A 302 -4.75 -138.49 -42.32
C ASP A 302 -4.46 -139.18 -43.65
N SER A 303 -4.03 -138.42 -44.66
CA SER A 303 -3.59 -138.97 -45.95
C SER A 303 -2.37 -139.89 -45.81
N LEU A 304 -1.39 -139.49 -44.98
CA LEU A 304 -0.22 -140.31 -44.68
C LEU A 304 -0.59 -141.60 -43.92
N ARG A 305 -1.51 -141.51 -42.94
CA ARG A 305 -2.07 -142.68 -42.23
C ARG A 305 -2.78 -143.61 -43.20
N ALA A 306 -3.63 -143.09 -44.08
CA ALA A 306 -4.33 -143.87 -45.09
C ALA A 306 -3.36 -144.55 -46.07
N SER A 307 -2.34 -143.83 -46.55
CA SER A 307 -1.29 -144.38 -47.42
C SER A 307 -0.47 -145.47 -46.73
N ARG A 308 -0.11 -145.27 -45.45
CA ARG A 308 0.58 -146.27 -44.65
C ARG A 308 -0.28 -147.53 -44.46
N LEU A 309 -1.55 -147.38 -44.09
CA LEU A 309 -2.50 -148.49 -43.99
C LEU A 309 -2.66 -149.22 -45.33
N ALA A 310 -2.73 -148.50 -46.45
CA ALA A 310 -2.77 -149.09 -47.78
C ALA A 310 -1.49 -149.89 -48.10
N ARG A 311 -0.31 -149.38 -47.74
CA ARG A 311 0.96 -150.13 -47.88
C ARG A 311 1.02 -151.35 -46.97
N GLU A 312 0.57 -151.23 -45.73
CA GLU A 312 0.49 -152.35 -44.78
C GLU A 312 -0.48 -153.42 -45.30
N GLN A 313 -1.64 -153.03 -45.82
CA GLN A 313 -2.57 -153.94 -46.50
C GLN A 313 -1.95 -154.57 -47.75
N GLN A 314 -1.17 -153.82 -48.54
CA GLN A 314 -0.50 -154.35 -49.72
C GLN A 314 0.63 -155.33 -49.35
N GLN A 315 1.39 -155.04 -48.31
CA GLN A 315 2.38 -155.97 -47.74
C GLN A 315 1.70 -157.21 -47.19
N GLN A 316 0.56 -157.07 -46.51
CA GLN A 316 -0.22 -158.20 -46.03
C GLN A 316 -0.72 -159.05 -47.19
N ARG A 317 -1.25 -158.44 -48.25
CA ARG A 317 -1.63 -159.16 -49.49
C ARG A 317 -0.44 -159.85 -50.14
N ARG A 318 0.76 -159.26 -50.11
CA ARG A 318 2.00 -159.92 -50.58
C ARG A 318 2.37 -161.10 -49.69
N ARG A 319 2.34 -160.97 -48.37
CA ARG A 319 2.59 -162.06 -47.41
C ARG A 319 1.57 -163.18 -47.57
N ASP A 320 0.28 -162.85 -47.76
CA ASP A 320 -0.77 -163.81 -48.03
C ASP A 320 -0.57 -164.47 -49.41
N GLY A 321 -0.07 -163.73 -50.40
CA GLY A 321 0.33 -164.25 -51.70
C GLY A 321 1.52 -165.22 -51.60
N GLU A 322 2.54 -164.87 -50.84
CA GLU A 322 3.70 -165.73 -50.55
C GLU A 322 3.29 -166.96 -49.73
N ALA A 323 2.40 -166.82 -48.76
CA ALA A 323 1.83 -167.92 -48.00
C ALA A 323 1.01 -168.85 -48.93
N ARG A 324 0.23 -168.29 -49.87
CA ARG A 324 -0.47 -169.07 -50.90
C ARG A 324 0.50 -169.78 -51.84
N SER A 325 1.62 -169.17 -52.22
CA SER A 325 2.67 -169.84 -53.00
C SER A 325 3.35 -170.96 -52.20
N ARG A 326 3.67 -170.74 -50.92
CA ARG A 326 4.22 -171.81 -50.05
C ARG A 326 3.24 -172.97 -49.87
N LEU A 327 1.94 -172.68 -49.75
CA LEU A 327 0.88 -173.70 -49.72
C LEU A 327 0.74 -174.42 -51.07
N LYS A 328 0.90 -173.71 -52.19
CA LYS A 328 0.86 -174.29 -53.53
C LYS A 328 2.07 -175.19 -53.81
N ASP A 329 3.27 -174.75 -53.43
CA ASP A 329 4.50 -175.55 -53.54
C ASP A 329 4.46 -176.76 -52.59
N GLY A 330 3.84 -176.61 -51.41
CA GLY A 330 3.52 -177.71 -50.50
C GLY A 330 2.55 -178.72 -51.13
N ALA A 331 1.48 -178.23 -51.77
CA ALA A 331 0.50 -179.06 -52.46
C ALA A 331 1.06 -179.75 -53.73
N GLU A 332 2.04 -179.14 -54.42
CA GLU A 332 2.73 -179.75 -55.57
C GLU A 332 3.76 -180.81 -55.14
N LYS A 333 4.46 -180.61 -54.00
CA LYS A 333 5.29 -181.65 -53.38
C LYS A 333 4.47 -182.82 -52.82
N GLU A 334 3.31 -182.55 -52.25
CA GLU A 334 2.35 -183.60 -51.85
C GLU A 334 1.74 -184.33 -53.06
N ARG A 335 1.38 -183.63 -54.16
CA ARG A 335 0.90 -184.26 -55.40
C ARG A 335 1.96 -185.15 -56.07
N ALA A 336 3.25 -184.80 -55.96
CA ALA A 336 4.35 -185.63 -56.45
C ALA A 336 4.60 -186.88 -55.58
N GLN A 337 4.36 -186.82 -54.27
CA GLN A 337 4.48 -187.97 -53.36
C GLN A 337 3.24 -188.90 -53.38
N VAL A 338 2.03 -188.35 -53.58
CA VAL A 338 0.76 -189.12 -53.64
C VAL A 338 0.60 -189.94 -54.94
N SER A 339 1.30 -189.56 -56.02
CA SER A 339 1.31 -190.31 -57.28
C SER A 339 2.18 -191.59 -57.24
N ARG A 340 3.16 -191.67 -56.33
CA ARG A 340 4.10 -192.81 -56.21
C ARG A 340 3.85 -193.73 -55.01
N ALA A 341 2.90 -193.39 -54.12
CA ALA A 341 2.65 -194.13 -52.88
C ALA A 341 1.21 -194.68 -52.74
N ARG A 342 0.55 -195.05 -53.84
CA ARG A 342 -0.78 -195.72 -53.80
C ARG A 342 -0.80 -197.11 -54.46
N ARG A 343 0.22 -197.92 -54.15
CA ARG A 343 0.16 -199.39 -54.09
C ARG A 343 1.02 -199.86 -52.90
N LYS A 344 0.36 -200.53 -51.94
CA LYS A 344 0.87 -201.36 -50.81
C LYS A 344 0.85 -200.71 -49.40
N LYS A 345 -0.14 -201.16 -48.61
CA LYS A 345 -0.09 -201.72 -47.23
C LYS A 345 0.57 -200.88 -46.12
N GLU A 346 -0.19 -200.42 -45.12
CA GLU A 346 -0.58 -201.07 -43.84
C GLU A 346 0.40 -200.81 -42.66
N LYS A 347 -0.14 -200.29 -41.54
CA LYS A 347 0.20 -200.54 -40.11
C LYS A 347 1.46 -199.92 -39.46
N LYS A 348 1.29 -198.92 -38.58
CA LYS A 348 1.34 -198.98 -37.07
C LYS A 348 1.65 -197.61 -36.42
N ALA A 349 1.03 -197.40 -35.25
CA ALA A 349 1.23 -196.35 -34.23
C ALA A 349 2.61 -196.52 -33.49
N PRO A 350 2.95 -195.84 -32.36
CA PRO A 350 2.24 -194.85 -31.53
C PRO A 350 3.13 -193.70 -30.95
N ALA A 351 2.58 -192.97 -29.98
CA ALA A 351 3.21 -192.48 -28.74
C ALA A 351 3.15 -190.96 -28.51
N ASP A 352 2.37 -190.61 -27.49
CA ASP A 352 2.59 -189.50 -26.55
C ASP A 352 3.91 -189.76 -25.78
N PRO A 353 4.64 -188.74 -25.26
CA PRO A 353 4.24 -188.13 -23.99
C PRO A 353 4.67 -186.64 -23.78
N GLU A 354 3.88 -185.94 -22.96
CA GLU A 354 4.30 -185.26 -21.72
C GLU A 354 5.57 -184.35 -21.68
N GLY A 355 5.41 -183.11 -21.22
CA GLY A 355 6.47 -182.18 -20.79
C GLY A 355 6.62 -180.96 -21.73
N ALA A 356 6.69 -179.70 -21.32
CA ALA A 356 7.06 -179.11 -20.04
C ALA A 356 6.40 -177.71 -19.94
N MET A 357 5.66 -177.42 -18.87
CA MET A 357 6.01 -176.46 -17.81
C MET A 357 7.36 -175.72 -17.95
N TYR A 358 7.34 -174.43 -17.58
CA TYR A 358 8.38 -173.38 -17.66
C TYR A 358 8.45 -172.69 -19.04
N ASP A 359 8.25 -171.38 -19.16
CA ASP A 359 9.03 -170.38 -18.42
C ASP A 359 8.39 -168.98 -18.43
N MET A 360 7.69 -168.61 -17.34
CA MET A 360 7.19 -167.24 -17.08
C MET A 360 8.16 -166.44 -16.17
N GLN A 361 9.31 -167.04 -15.85
CA GLN A 361 10.31 -166.49 -14.94
C GLN A 361 11.49 -165.85 -15.69
N THR A 362 11.78 -166.29 -16.92
CA THR A 362 12.81 -165.68 -17.78
C THR A 362 12.38 -164.31 -18.36
N LEU A 363 11.09 -164.09 -18.65
CA LEU A 363 10.58 -162.77 -19.08
C LEU A 363 10.49 -161.72 -17.96
N ARG A 364 10.60 -162.13 -16.69
CA ARG A 364 10.64 -161.19 -15.54
C ARG A 364 12.07 -160.72 -15.25
N MET A 365 13.08 -161.59 -15.36
CA MET A 365 14.49 -161.17 -15.23
C MET A 365 14.98 -160.31 -16.40
N GLU A 366 14.51 -160.55 -17.63
CA GLU A 366 14.90 -159.74 -18.79
C GLU A 366 14.30 -158.31 -18.75
N ASN A 367 13.12 -158.13 -18.14
CA ASN A 367 12.52 -156.81 -17.92
C ASN A 367 13.16 -156.04 -16.76
N GLU A 368 13.81 -156.74 -15.83
CA GLU A 368 14.58 -156.14 -14.75
C GLU A 368 15.98 -155.69 -15.24
N ASP A 369 16.58 -156.46 -16.16
CA ASP A 369 17.82 -156.12 -16.86
C ASP A 369 17.66 -154.92 -17.82
N ILE A 370 16.53 -154.82 -18.54
CA ILE A 370 16.21 -153.64 -19.38
C ILE A 370 15.98 -152.39 -18.50
N ARG A 371 15.29 -152.54 -17.36
CA ARG A 371 15.11 -151.42 -16.41
C ARG A 371 16.41 -151.03 -15.70
N ALA A 372 17.33 -151.95 -15.47
CA ALA A 372 18.67 -151.65 -14.96
C ALA A 372 19.54 -150.92 -16.00
N LYS A 373 19.44 -151.29 -17.29
CA LYS A 373 20.12 -150.61 -18.40
C LYS A 373 19.61 -149.19 -18.63
N PHE A 374 18.30 -148.94 -18.46
CA PHE A 374 17.74 -147.58 -18.50
C PHE A 374 18.18 -146.72 -17.31
N ARG A 375 18.20 -147.27 -16.08
CA ARG A 375 18.75 -146.54 -14.92
C ARG A 375 20.26 -146.26 -15.02
N ALA A 376 21.03 -147.16 -15.63
CA ALA A 376 22.45 -146.94 -15.91
C ALA A 376 22.70 -145.90 -17.03
N MET A 377 21.77 -145.77 -17.97
CA MET A 377 21.81 -144.75 -19.02
C MET A 377 21.38 -143.37 -18.49
N GLU A 378 20.34 -143.29 -17.65
CA GLU A 378 19.95 -142.07 -16.93
C GLU A 378 21.06 -141.59 -15.99
N ALA A 379 21.72 -142.50 -15.26
CA ALA A 379 22.88 -142.15 -14.43
C ALA A 379 24.09 -141.64 -15.25
N LYS A 380 24.25 -142.09 -16.50
CA LYS A 380 25.25 -141.53 -17.43
C LYS A 380 24.84 -140.14 -17.95
N TYR A 381 23.57 -139.90 -18.22
CA TYR A 381 23.08 -138.58 -18.63
C TYR A 381 23.11 -137.56 -17.48
N ASP A 382 22.80 -137.96 -16.25
CA ASP A 382 22.92 -137.10 -15.06
C ASP A 382 24.39 -136.83 -14.67
N ALA A 383 25.31 -137.76 -14.93
CA ALA A 383 26.75 -137.52 -14.78
C ALA A 383 27.27 -136.55 -15.86
N MET A 384 26.82 -136.66 -17.12
CA MET A 384 27.13 -135.68 -18.17
C MET A 384 26.51 -134.30 -17.89
N PHE A 385 25.37 -134.24 -17.20
CA PHE A 385 24.71 -132.99 -16.81
C PHE A 385 25.38 -132.32 -15.59
N LYS A 386 26.02 -133.10 -14.71
CA LYS A 386 26.75 -132.58 -13.53
C LYS A 386 28.23 -132.29 -13.78
N ASP A 387 28.88 -132.97 -14.73
CA ASP A 387 30.24 -132.65 -15.20
C ASP A 387 30.26 -131.65 -16.38
N GLY A 388 29.11 -131.34 -16.98
CA GLY A 388 28.95 -130.28 -18.00
C GLY A 388 28.82 -128.87 -17.43
N MET A 389 28.79 -128.71 -16.10
CA MET A 389 28.60 -127.42 -15.42
C MET A 389 29.90 -126.83 -14.86
N THR A 390 31.00 -126.96 -15.60
CA THR A 390 32.20 -126.13 -15.45
C THR A 390 32.62 -125.40 -16.72
N HIS A 391 31.96 -125.61 -17.87
CA HIS A 391 32.25 -124.86 -19.10
C HIS A 391 31.02 -124.57 -19.96
N SER A 392 30.31 -123.48 -19.64
CA SER A 392 29.53 -122.70 -20.59
C SER A 392 29.47 -121.24 -20.13
N PRO A 393 30.18 -120.31 -20.79
CA PRO A 393 30.02 -118.89 -20.53
C PRO A 393 28.68 -118.41 -21.09
N GLY A 394 27.88 -117.83 -20.21
CA GLY A 394 26.70 -117.08 -20.59
C GLY A 394 27.00 -116.07 -21.69
N HIS A 395 26.28 -116.18 -22.80
CA HIS A 395 26.06 -115.07 -23.71
C HIS A 395 25.17 -114.05 -22.99
N GLY A 396 25.84 -113.10 -22.36
CA GLY A 396 25.26 -111.98 -21.65
C GLY A 396 26.32 -110.92 -21.37
N GLY A 397 26.80 -110.26 -22.43
CA GLY A 397 27.42 -108.92 -22.37
C GLY A 397 28.68 -108.76 -21.52
N ALA A 398 29.81 -109.31 -21.94
CA ALA A 398 31.14 -108.85 -21.48
C ALA A 398 32.23 -109.24 -22.50
N LEU A 399 32.43 -108.40 -23.54
CA LEU A 399 33.69 -108.39 -24.28
C LEU A 399 34.76 -107.76 -23.38
N ILE A 400 35.42 -108.60 -22.59
CA ILE A 400 36.58 -108.23 -21.77
C ILE A 400 37.80 -108.19 -22.69
N CYS A 401 38.29 -106.99 -22.99
CA CYS A 401 39.63 -106.78 -23.55
C CYS A 401 40.66 -107.41 -22.60
N LYS A 402 41.39 -108.42 -23.08
CA LYS A 402 42.39 -109.19 -22.29
C LYS A 402 43.75 -108.51 -22.15
N ASP A 403 43.84 -107.23 -22.49
CA ASP A 403 45.07 -106.45 -22.33
C ASP A 403 45.01 -105.64 -21.01
N PRO A 404 45.68 -106.09 -19.94
CA PRO A 404 45.68 -105.39 -18.65
C PRO A 404 46.25 -103.97 -18.75
N GLU A 405 47.11 -103.70 -19.74
CA GLU A 405 47.67 -102.37 -19.97
C GLU A 405 46.61 -101.43 -20.59
N ALA A 406 45.80 -101.93 -21.53
CA ALA A 406 44.66 -101.19 -22.09
C ALA A 406 43.56 -100.93 -21.04
N VAL A 407 43.30 -101.89 -20.15
CA VAL A 407 42.33 -101.73 -19.04
C VAL A 407 42.83 -100.68 -18.05
N ALA A 408 44.11 -100.69 -17.68
CA ALA A 408 44.72 -99.66 -16.81
C ALA A 408 44.67 -98.26 -17.46
N LYS A 409 44.93 -98.17 -18.77
CA LYS A 409 44.84 -96.92 -19.54
C LYS A 409 43.41 -96.38 -19.60
N LEU A 410 42.42 -97.26 -19.81
CA LEU A 410 41.00 -96.89 -19.78
C LEU A 410 40.55 -96.48 -18.38
N GLN A 411 40.98 -97.18 -17.33
CA GLN A 411 40.72 -96.78 -15.94
C GLN A 411 41.33 -95.42 -15.61
N TYR A 412 42.55 -95.14 -16.07
CA TYR A 412 43.20 -93.83 -15.92
C TYR A 412 42.44 -92.72 -16.67
N MET A 413 42.00 -92.96 -17.90
CA MET A 413 41.19 -92.01 -18.66
C MET A 413 39.82 -91.76 -18.01
N VAL A 414 39.18 -92.80 -17.48
CA VAL A 414 37.92 -92.66 -16.73
C VAL A 414 38.14 -91.87 -15.43
N TYR A 415 39.24 -92.09 -14.72
CA TYR A 415 39.60 -91.32 -13.54
C TYR A 415 39.84 -89.84 -13.89
N GLN A 416 40.60 -89.56 -14.95
CA GLN A 416 40.83 -88.20 -15.46
C GLN A 416 39.53 -87.53 -15.91
N PHE A 417 38.64 -88.24 -16.60
CA PHE A 417 37.36 -87.70 -17.02
C PHE A 417 36.43 -87.42 -15.83
N LYS A 418 36.43 -88.28 -14.80
CA LYS A 418 35.70 -88.04 -13.55
C LYS A 418 36.27 -86.84 -12.79
N ALA A 419 37.60 -86.69 -12.74
CA ALA A 419 38.27 -85.53 -12.16
C ALA A 419 37.88 -84.24 -12.88
N GLN A 420 37.98 -84.21 -14.22
CA GLN A 420 37.56 -83.07 -15.05
C GLN A 420 36.07 -82.75 -14.90
N GLN A 421 35.20 -83.77 -14.80
CA GLN A 421 33.77 -83.56 -14.56
C GLN A 421 33.52 -82.96 -13.18
N SER A 422 34.28 -83.39 -12.15
CA SER A 422 34.18 -82.83 -10.80
C SER A 422 34.68 -81.38 -10.74
N GLU A 423 35.78 -81.05 -11.43
CA GLU A 423 36.27 -79.68 -11.60
C GLU A 423 35.30 -78.79 -12.38
N GLY A 424 34.67 -79.34 -13.42
CA GLY A 424 33.62 -78.64 -14.17
C GLY A 424 32.41 -78.31 -13.29
N LYS A 425 32.02 -79.23 -12.40
CA LYS A 425 30.94 -79.02 -11.43
C LYS A 425 31.31 -77.96 -10.38
N THR A 426 32.51 -78.02 -9.80
CA THR A 426 32.96 -77.03 -8.82
C THR A 426 33.12 -75.65 -9.45
N ARG A 427 33.65 -75.55 -10.68
CA ARG A 427 33.75 -74.28 -11.41
C ARG A 427 32.38 -73.66 -11.73
N ARG A 428 31.39 -74.48 -12.12
CA ARG A 428 30.00 -74.02 -12.33
C ARG A 428 29.37 -73.54 -11.03
N ALA A 429 29.54 -74.28 -9.93
CA ALA A 429 29.02 -73.88 -8.61
C ALA A 429 29.63 -72.55 -8.14
N LEU A 430 30.95 -72.39 -8.29
CA LEU A 430 31.66 -71.16 -7.91
C LEU A 430 31.27 -69.97 -8.78
N ASN A 431 31.06 -70.17 -10.08
CA ASN A 431 30.54 -69.12 -10.96
C ASN A 431 29.11 -68.71 -10.60
N LEU A 432 28.23 -69.67 -10.27
CA LEU A 432 26.87 -69.38 -9.83
C LEU A 432 26.86 -68.61 -8.50
N GLU A 433 27.73 -68.97 -7.57
CA GLU A 433 27.87 -68.26 -6.30
C GLU A 433 28.40 -66.83 -6.52
N ARG A 434 29.36 -66.64 -7.44
CA ARG A 434 29.85 -65.31 -7.82
C ARG A 434 28.76 -64.43 -8.45
N THR A 435 27.95 -64.98 -9.35
CA THR A 435 26.85 -64.21 -9.96
C THR A 435 25.77 -63.90 -8.93
N GLN A 436 25.44 -64.83 -8.03
CA GLN A 436 24.51 -64.56 -6.93
C GLN A 436 25.03 -63.48 -5.97
N ARG A 437 26.32 -63.51 -5.61
CA ARG A 437 26.95 -62.44 -4.81
C ARG A 437 26.88 -61.10 -5.52
N ALA A 438 27.29 -61.02 -6.79
CA ALA A 438 27.25 -59.77 -7.55
C ALA A 438 25.83 -59.19 -7.62
N VAL A 439 24.82 -60.03 -7.88
CA VAL A 439 23.41 -59.60 -7.87
C VAL A 439 22.97 -59.12 -6.48
N SER A 440 23.42 -59.79 -5.41
CA SER A 440 23.08 -59.37 -4.04
C SER A 440 23.76 -58.04 -3.65
N GLU A 441 25.01 -57.82 -4.08
CA GLU A 441 25.76 -56.58 -3.86
C GLU A 441 25.19 -55.41 -4.65
N GLU A 442 24.77 -55.65 -5.89
CA GLU A 442 24.11 -54.64 -6.73
C GLU A 442 22.75 -54.25 -6.15
N ARG A 443 21.95 -55.24 -5.68
CA ARG A 443 20.70 -54.97 -4.96
C ARG A 443 20.92 -54.20 -3.66
N ALA A 444 21.95 -54.56 -2.89
CA ALA A 444 22.33 -53.83 -1.68
C ALA A 444 22.75 -52.38 -1.98
N SER A 445 23.50 -52.18 -3.06
CA SER A 445 23.94 -50.85 -3.50
C SER A 445 22.77 -49.99 -3.98
N HIS A 446 21.85 -50.57 -4.77
CA HIS A 446 20.64 -49.87 -5.21
C HIS A 446 19.72 -49.49 -4.05
N THR A 447 19.53 -50.40 -3.09
CA THR A 447 18.72 -50.12 -1.90
C THR A 447 19.36 -49.05 -1.01
N ALA A 448 20.69 -49.10 -0.82
CA ALA A 448 21.42 -48.04 -0.11
C ALA A 448 21.27 -46.68 -0.80
N ALA A 449 21.46 -46.61 -2.12
CA ALA A 449 21.32 -45.37 -2.88
C ALA A 449 19.86 -44.86 -2.91
N ALA A 450 18.86 -45.74 -2.84
CA ALA A 450 17.46 -45.34 -2.72
C ALA A 450 17.18 -44.73 -1.34
N LEU A 451 17.68 -45.36 -0.27
CA LEU A 451 17.54 -44.85 1.09
C LEU A 451 18.26 -43.51 1.30
N GLU A 452 19.42 -43.32 0.67
CA GLU A 452 20.15 -42.05 0.71
C GLU A 452 19.36 -40.92 0.05
N ARG A 453 18.79 -41.16 -1.14
CA ARG A 453 17.90 -40.18 -1.80
C ARG A 453 16.66 -39.86 -0.97
N GLU A 454 16.08 -40.84 -0.31
CA GLU A 454 14.94 -40.61 0.60
C GLU A 454 15.35 -39.78 1.82
N ARG A 455 16.54 -40.01 2.38
CA ARG A 455 17.09 -39.17 3.46
C ARG A 455 17.34 -37.73 3.00
N GLU A 456 17.90 -37.55 1.81
CA GLU A 456 18.09 -36.21 1.24
C GLU A 456 16.77 -35.48 1.02
N ARG A 457 15.73 -36.17 0.51
CA ARG A 457 14.38 -35.63 0.37
C ARG A 457 13.80 -35.24 1.73
N ALA A 458 13.90 -36.12 2.73
CA ALA A 458 13.44 -35.83 4.08
C ALA A 458 14.16 -34.63 4.72
N ASN A 459 15.46 -34.47 4.46
CA ASN A 459 16.21 -33.30 4.92
C ASN A 459 15.77 -32.03 4.21
N HIS A 460 15.52 -32.08 2.89
CA HIS A 460 15.00 -30.92 2.15
C HIS A 460 13.62 -30.50 2.65
N THR A 461 12.71 -31.45 2.90
CA THR A 461 11.38 -31.14 3.44
C THR A 461 11.46 -30.63 4.87
N HIS A 462 12.34 -31.17 5.70
CA HIS A 462 12.58 -30.65 7.05
C HIS A 462 13.07 -29.19 7.02
N CYS A 463 14.07 -28.87 6.19
CA CYS A 463 14.56 -27.51 6.03
C CYS A 463 13.49 -26.54 5.49
N ALA A 464 12.62 -27.00 4.58
CA ALA A 464 11.50 -26.20 4.09
C ALA A 464 10.50 -25.89 5.23
N LEU A 465 10.13 -26.90 6.01
CA LEU A 465 9.23 -26.74 7.16
C LEU A 465 9.83 -25.85 8.25
N GLU A 466 11.14 -25.90 8.49
CA GLU A 466 11.80 -24.98 9.43
C GLU A 466 11.74 -23.52 8.97
N ARG A 467 11.93 -23.27 7.66
CA ARG A 467 11.77 -21.91 7.11
C ARG A 467 10.34 -21.42 7.23
N GLU A 468 9.35 -22.25 6.90
CA GLU A 468 7.93 -21.90 7.07
C GLU A 468 7.58 -21.64 8.54
N ARG A 469 8.13 -22.42 9.47
CA ARG A 469 7.95 -22.16 10.91
C ARG A 469 8.57 -20.82 11.32
N ALA A 470 9.74 -20.48 10.82
CA ALA A 470 10.39 -19.21 11.10
C ALA A 470 9.55 -18.03 10.56
N THR A 471 9.09 -18.09 9.32
CA THR A 471 8.24 -17.03 8.75
C THR A 471 6.90 -16.91 9.47
N CYS A 472 6.26 -18.02 9.86
CA CYS A 472 5.06 -17.98 10.70
C CYS A 472 5.32 -17.33 12.07
N GLN A 473 6.48 -17.55 12.68
CA GLN A 473 6.85 -16.90 13.95
C GLN A 473 7.09 -15.41 13.78
N GLU A 474 7.72 -14.99 12.68
CA GLU A 474 7.92 -13.57 12.33
C GLU A 474 6.56 -12.87 12.14
N VAL A 475 5.67 -13.44 11.32
CA VAL A 475 4.32 -12.90 11.11
C VAL A 475 3.53 -12.85 12.43
N GLN A 476 3.67 -13.84 13.29
CA GLN A 476 3.04 -13.83 14.61
C GLN A 476 3.59 -12.71 15.50
N ALA A 477 4.88 -12.42 15.45
CA ALA A 477 5.49 -11.32 16.18
C ALA A 477 5.02 -9.96 15.66
N GLU A 478 5.00 -9.77 14.34
CA GLU A 478 4.50 -8.55 13.69
C GLU A 478 3.03 -8.29 14.04
N LEU A 479 2.19 -9.33 14.02
CA LEU A 479 0.79 -9.21 14.40
C LEU A 479 0.62 -8.81 15.88
N ARG A 480 1.46 -9.34 16.77
CA ARG A 480 1.46 -8.94 18.19
C ARG A 480 1.89 -7.49 18.36
N GLU A 481 2.91 -7.04 17.65
CA GLU A 481 3.34 -5.64 17.68
C GLU A 481 2.25 -4.70 17.12
N ALA A 482 1.61 -5.07 16.01
CA ALA A 482 0.51 -4.30 15.44
C ALA A 482 -0.66 -4.17 16.42
N LEU A 483 -0.99 -5.26 17.14
CA LEU A 483 -2.02 -5.25 18.17
C LEU A 483 -1.64 -4.33 19.35
N ILE A 484 -0.39 -4.35 19.79
CA ILE A 484 0.11 -3.44 20.85
C ILE A 484 -0.03 -1.98 20.40
N ARG A 485 0.44 -1.64 19.18
CA ARG A 485 0.30 -0.28 18.63
C ARG A 485 -1.17 0.14 18.54
N GLN A 486 -2.07 -0.77 18.16
CA GLN A 486 -3.50 -0.48 18.12
C GLN A 486 -4.06 -0.18 19.52
N ILE A 487 -3.65 -0.94 20.54
CA ILE A 487 -4.05 -0.68 21.93
C ILE A 487 -3.55 0.70 22.38
N GLU A 488 -2.29 1.03 22.14
CA GLU A 488 -1.71 2.35 22.48
C GLU A 488 -2.49 3.50 21.83
N THR A 489 -2.78 3.41 20.53
CA THR A 489 -3.57 4.46 19.85
C THR A 489 -4.99 4.58 20.39
N LEU A 490 -5.61 3.48 20.83
CA LEU A 490 -6.92 3.50 21.47
C LEU A 490 -6.86 4.15 22.86
N GLU A 491 -5.82 3.87 23.64
CA GLU A 491 -5.58 4.51 24.94
C GLU A 491 -5.34 6.02 24.79
N GLU A 492 -4.52 6.44 23.82
CA GLU A 492 -4.31 7.86 23.49
C GLU A 492 -5.63 8.56 23.11
N ARG A 493 -6.46 7.93 22.27
CA ARG A 493 -7.79 8.46 21.93
C ARG A 493 -8.71 8.57 23.14
N GLN A 494 -8.65 7.62 24.07
CA GLN A 494 -9.40 7.69 25.32
C GLN A 494 -8.91 8.85 26.21
N HIS A 495 -7.59 9.05 26.31
CA HIS A 495 -7.01 10.18 27.03
C HIS A 495 -7.42 11.51 26.43
N LEU A 496 -7.33 11.67 25.11
CA LEU A 496 -7.78 12.87 24.39
C LEU A 496 -9.27 13.13 24.61
N THR A 497 -10.10 12.09 24.50
CA THR A 497 -11.55 12.21 24.75
C THR A 497 -11.85 12.66 26.18
N THR A 498 -11.10 12.15 27.16
CA THR A 498 -11.24 12.52 28.57
C THR A 498 -10.77 13.95 28.84
N ALA A 499 -9.67 14.37 28.19
CA ALA A 499 -9.17 15.73 28.25
C ALA A 499 -10.18 16.72 27.63
N LEU A 500 -10.74 16.40 26.46
CA LEU A 500 -11.77 17.21 25.80
C LEU A 500 -13.02 17.36 26.69
N ARG A 501 -13.55 16.26 27.26
CA ARG A 501 -14.68 16.33 28.19
C ARG A 501 -14.38 17.18 29.42
N SER A 502 -13.14 17.18 29.89
CA SER A 502 -12.72 17.98 31.04
C SER A 502 -12.58 19.46 30.67
N ALA A 503 -12.03 19.77 29.50
CA ALA A 503 -11.97 21.11 28.94
C ALA A 503 -13.37 21.69 28.68
N GLU A 504 -14.30 20.89 28.12
CA GLU A 504 -15.70 21.29 27.94
C GLU A 504 -16.40 21.58 29.26
N ARG A 505 -16.19 20.73 30.29
CA ARG A 505 -16.71 20.99 31.64
C ARG A 505 -16.14 22.30 32.21
N GLY A 506 -14.85 22.55 32.01
CA GLY A 506 -14.21 23.82 32.37
C GLY A 506 -14.82 25.01 31.66
N ARG A 507 -15.01 24.91 30.33
CA ARG A 507 -15.66 25.94 29.51
C ARG A 507 -17.09 26.21 29.97
N ARG A 508 -17.92 25.18 30.16
CA ARG A 508 -19.29 25.32 30.67
C ARG A 508 -19.35 25.95 32.07
N SER A 509 -18.34 25.69 32.90
CA SER A 509 -18.25 26.29 34.23
C SER A 509 -17.87 27.77 34.14
N ARG A 510 -16.95 28.15 33.24
CA ARG A 510 -16.62 29.55 32.94
C ARG A 510 -17.79 30.30 32.31
N GLU A 511 -18.48 29.72 31.33
CA GLU A 511 -19.69 30.31 30.73
C GLU A 511 -20.80 30.53 31.78
N ARG A 512 -20.95 29.60 32.74
CA ARG A 512 -21.88 29.78 33.86
C ARG A 512 -21.42 30.87 34.82
N GLY A 513 -20.12 30.96 35.12
CA GLY A 513 -19.54 32.03 35.92
C GLY A 513 -19.75 33.40 35.29
N LEU A 514 -19.44 33.55 34.00
CA LEU A 514 -19.65 34.80 33.25
C LEU A 514 -21.12 35.19 33.18
N ARG A 515 -22.04 34.23 32.97
CA ARG A 515 -23.49 34.51 33.01
C ARG A 515 -23.99 34.87 34.42
N ALA A 516 -23.31 34.43 35.47
CA ALA A 516 -23.62 34.85 36.84
C ALA A 516 -23.07 36.26 37.10
N GLU A 517 -21.83 36.56 36.69
CA GLU A 517 -21.23 37.89 36.76
C GLU A 517 -21.94 38.94 35.89
N GLU A 518 -22.52 38.58 34.75
CA GLU A 518 -23.36 39.50 33.95
C GLU A 518 -24.75 39.72 34.57
N ARG A 519 -25.27 38.74 35.33
CA ARG A 519 -26.59 38.83 35.97
C ARG A 519 -26.56 39.49 37.35
N GLU A 520 -25.47 39.39 38.10
CA GLU A 520 -25.34 40.04 39.41
C GLU A 520 -25.50 41.56 39.37
N PRO A 521 -24.78 42.34 38.53
CA PRO A 521 -24.92 43.80 38.52
C PRO A 521 -26.30 44.23 38.01
N SER A 522 -26.91 43.46 37.10
CA SER A 522 -28.27 43.73 36.61
C SER A 522 -29.34 43.42 37.67
N ALA A 523 -29.14 42.40 38.51
CA ALA A 523 -30.04 42.08 39.61
C ALA A 523 -29.90 43.10 40.74
N ASP A 524 -28.69 43.58 41.01
CA ASP A 524 -28.42 44.59 42.03
C ASP A 524 -28.94 45.97 41.63
N GLU A 525 -28.78 46.40 40.37
CA GLU A 525 -29.41 47.63 39.87
C GLU A 525 -30.94 47.53 39.85
N ALA A 526 -31.50 46.37 39.49
CA ALA A 526 -32.94 46.13 39.54
C ALA A 526 -33.47 46.14 40.99
N ASN A 527 -32.74 45.55 41.93
CA ASN A 527 -33.11 45.57 43.35
C ASN A 527 -32.98 46.98 43.95
N GLU A 528 -31.95 47.72 43.58
CA GLU A 528 -31.74 49.11 44.04
C GLU A 528 -32.80 50.06 43.49
N SER A 529 -33.20 49.88 42.23
CA SER A 529 -34.31 50.65 41.63
C SER A 529 -35.67 50.30 42.25
N VAL A 530 -35.93 49.02 42.54
CA VAL A 530 -37.12 48.60 43.31
C VAL A 530 -37.11 49.17 44.73
N ARG A 531 -35.93 49.24 45.38
CA ARG A 531 -35.77 49.85 46.71
C ARG A 531 -36.12 51.33 46.69
N ARG A 532 -35.60 52.09 45.71
CA ARG A 532 -35.93 53.51 45.52
C ARG A 532 -37.43 53.74 45.27
N LEU A 533 -38.05 52.92 44.42
CA LEU A 533 -39.49 52.99 44.18
C LEU A 533 -40.30 52.75 45.46
N ARG A 534 -39.91 51.79 46.31
CA ARG A 534 -40.57 51.59 47.61
C ARG A 534 -40.46 52.80 48.52
N GLU A 535 -39.29 53.42 48.61
CA GLU A 535 -39.07 54.62 49.42
C GLU A 535 -39.93 55.80 48.92
N GLU A 536 -40.05 55.98 47.60
CA GLU A 536 -40.93 56.98 47.00
C GLU A 536 -42.40 56.71 47.30
N TYR A 537 -42.85 55.46 47.21
CA TYR A 537 -44.22 55.06 47.57
C TYR A 537 -44.52 55.31 49.06
N GLU A 538 -43.59 55.01 49.96
CA GLU A 538 -43.75 55.32 51.38
C GLU A 538 -43.81 56.83 51.64
N TYR A 539 -42.98 57.61 50.96
CA TYR A 539 -43.01 59.06 51.05
C TYR A 539 -44.34 59.64 50.55
N LEU A 540 -44.84 59.15 49.41
CA LEU A 540 -46.16 59.51 48.90
C LEU A 540 -47.28 59.08 49.85
N GLY A 541 -47.19 57.90 50.44
CA GLY A 541 -48.12 57.42 51.47
C GLY A 541 -48.16 58.33 52.69
N ARG A 542 -47.00 58.77 53.19
CA ARG A 542 -46.88 59.76 54.28
C ARG A 542 -47.51 61.10 53.90
N LYS A 543 -47.27 61.60 52.67
CA LYS A 543 -47.92 62.82 52.17
C LYS A 543 -49.43 62.67 52.07
N HIS A 544 -49.92 61.52 51.58
CA HIS A 544 -51.35 61.27 51.48
C HIS A 544 -52.02 61.24 52.85
N LEU A 545 -51.39 60.63 53.86
CA LEU A 545 -51.85 60.67 55.25
C LEU A 545 -51.91 62.09 55.80
N HIS A 546 -50.91 62.93 55.52
CA HIS A 546 -50.92 64.34 55.92
C HIS A 546 -52.07 65.11 55.25
N VAL A 547 -52.29 64.90 53.94
CA VAL A 547 -53.42 65.50 53.22
C VAL A 547 -54.76 65.01 53.79
N GLN A 548 -54.89 63.72 54.09
CA GLN A 548 -56.10 63.18 54.74
C GLN A 548 -56.33 63.77 56.13
N SER A 549 -55.27 63.99 56.92
CA SER A 549 -55.36 64.68 58.21
C SER A 549 -55.89 66.10 58.03
N ASN A 550 -55.32 66.86 57.09
CA ASN A 550 -55.77 68.21 56.78
C ASN A 550 -57.23 68.23 56.29
N TYR A 551 -57.65 67.25 55.47
CA TYR A 551 -59.04 67.11 55.06
C TYR A 551 -59.97 66.76 56.22
N ARG A 552 -59.52 65.93 57.17
CA ARG A 552 -60.28 65.59 58.37
C ARG A 552 -60.46 66.81 59.28
N GLU A 553 -59.39 67.55 59.54
CA GLU A 553 -59.43 68.80 60.30
C GLU A 553 -60.34 69.83 59.60
N LEU A 554 -60.27 69.93 58.27
CA LEU A 554 -61.16 70.76 57.49
C LEU A 554 -62.61 70.31 57.62
N LEU A 555 -62.90 69.01 57.55
CA LEU A 555 -64.25 68.47 57.76
C LEU A 555 -64.75 68.73 59.18
N GLU A 556 -63.91 68.58 60.19
CA GLU A 556 -64.24 68.86 61.58
C GLU A 556 -64.55 70.35 61.78
N SER A 557 -63.73 71.24 61.18
CA SER A 557 -63.99 72.68 61.21
C SER A 557 -65.27 73.05 60.47
N HIS A 558 -65.54 72.42 59.31
CA HIS A 558 -66.77 72.59 58.55
C HIS A 558 -67.98 72.12 59.37
N ASN A 559 -67.91 70.95 59.99
CA ASN A 559 -68.97 70.43 60.85
C ASN A 559 -69.19 71.30 62.09
N ALA A 560 -68.13 71.86 62.68
CA ALA A 560 -68.24 72.83 63.76
C ALA A 560 -68.91 74.13 63.30
N LEU A 561 -68.58 74.62 62.09
CA LEU A 561 -69.21 75.76 61.45
C LEU A 561 -70.68 75.48 61.10
N GLN A 562 -70.98 74.31 60.56
CA GLN A 562 -72.34 73.87 60.25
C GLN A 562 -73.17 73.71 61.52
N GLY A 563 -72.59 73.18 62.59
CA GLY A 563 -73.21 73.12 63.92
C GLY A 563 -73.48 74.52 64.49
N LYS A 564 -72.56 75.48 64.31
CA LYS A 564 -72.81 76.89 64.65
C LYS A 564 -73.93 77.49 63.79
N TYR A 565 -73.94 77.20 62.50
CA TYR A 565 -74.97 77.68 61.57
C TYR A 565 -76.35 77.08 61.87
N GLN A 566 -76.41 75.80 62.23
CA GLN A 566 -77.64 75.13 62.68
C GLN A 566 -78.14 75.67 64.01
N ARG A 567 -77.25 76.02 64.96
CA ARG A 567 -77.65 76.72 66.19
C ARG A 567 -78.22 78.10 65.87
N LEU A 568 -77.55 78.88 65.02
CA LEU A 568 -78.05 80.19 64.57
C LEU A 568 -79.36 80.07 63.77
N SER A 569 -79.55 79.00 63.00
CA SER A 569 -80.81 78.67 62.30
C SER A 569 -81.91 78.23 63.26
N SER A 570 -81.57 77.52 64.33
CA SER A 570 -82.51 77.05 65.35
C SER A 570 -82.94 78.21 66.25
N ASP A 571 -82.04 79.16 66.55
CA ASP A 571 -82.37 80.44 67.20
C ASP A 571 -83.23 81.33 66.30
N ARG A 572 -83.05 81.26 64.97
CA ARG A 572 -83.94 81.94 64.01
C ARG A 572 -85.32 81.28 63.88
N ASN A 573 -85.41 79.97 64.12
CA ASN A 573 -86.67 79.21 64.12
C ASN A 573 -87.37 79.20 65.50
N SER A 574 -86.66 79.42 66.60
CA SER A 574 -87.28 79.63 67.93
C SER A 574 -87.91 81.02 68.05
N VAL A 575 -87.39 82.02 67.32
CA VAL A 575 -88.02 83.36 67.18
C VAL A 575 -89.22 83.36 66.21
N ARG A 576 -89.41 82.30 65.39
CA ARG A 576 -90.61 82.13 64.53
C ARG A 576 -91.70 81.24 65.11
N LEU A 577 -91.44 80.52 66.22
CA LEU A 577 -92.42 79.64 66.88
C LEU A 577 -93.00 80.23 68.18
N SER A 578 -92.73 81.50 68.50
CA SER A 578 -93.38 82.24 69.60
C SER A 578 -94.31 83.36 69.12
N SER A 579 -94.73 83.35 67.84
CA SER A 579 -95.59 84.41 67.27
C SER A 579 -96.73 83.90 66.39
N ALA A 580 -97.16 82.64 66.57
CA ALA A 580 -98.35 82.10 65.90
C ALA A 580 -98.93 80.90 66.67
N GLU A 581 -99.60 81.16 67.80
CA GLU A 581 -100.67 80.30 68.33
C GLU A 581 -101.50 81.08 69.39
N LEU A 582 -102.41 81.92 68.88
CA LEU A 582 -103.80 81.96 69.32
C LEU A 582 -104.53 80.90 68.49
N ARG A 583 -105.20 79.92 69.12
CA ARG A 583 -106.12 78.95 68.48
C ARG A 583 -107.35 79.69 67.92
N PRO A 584 -108.04 79.21 66.85
CA PRO A 584 -108.16 77.85 66.32
C PRO A 584 -107.44 77.57 64.99
#